data_AF-A0A3D9T3Z1-F1
#
_entry.id   AF-A0A3D9T3Z1-F1
#
_cell.length_a   1.000
_cell.length_b   1.000
_cell.length_c   1.000
_cell.angle_alpha   90.00
_cell.angle_beta   90.00
_cell.angle_gamma   90.00
#
_symmetry.space_group_name_H-M   'P 1'
#
loop_
_entity.id
_entity.type
_entity.pdbx_description
1 polymer ?
#
loop_
_entity_poly.entity_id
_entity_poly.type
_entity_poly.pdbx_seq_one_letter_code
_entity_poly.pdbx_strand_id
1 'polypeptide(L)'
;MRGGALNGADGALDSLVVLVAENLGYACRRVPGDVMLLEGANRLHVSMRNLRQLARLVPRDDWPALVSDHVTTIVTAIEEPLDLSDFELAQHLLRTRIYPAEADNGVLAARPFAPGLIEAVVVDTPTTVRTVTVEEMDGWPVSGDALFMLGRANVRADGPLQVDDSELGGVPVAVLHGWSFYTATHLAWLEEYVDIGPYGALVAAPSRGLIMAHAIRPRAGYRGTVEAARELQAQAHQAYEDGPGSLSPHLFWWRTGELTLLETRYDGDALVLPRDFLQVLTTLTAES
;
A
#
# COMPACT_ATOMS: atom_id res chain seq x y z
N MET A 1 -12.21 31.68 -4.78
CA MET A 1 -13.49 30.94 -4.77
C MET A 1 -13.30 29.54 -5.38
N ARG A 2 -12.78 28.56 -4.62
CA ARG A 2 -12.61 27.15 -5.05
C ARG A 2 -13.08 26.13 -3.99
N GLY A 3 -13.86 26.56 -2.99
CA GLY A 3 -14.26 25.71 -1.86
C GLY A 3 -15.64 25.04 -1.95
N GLY A 4 -16.46 25.34 -2.97
CA GLY A 4 -17.85 24.86 -3.04
C GLY A 4 -18.06 23.56 -3.82
N ALA A 5 -17.21 23.26 -4.82
CA ALA A 5 -17.41 22.13 -5.72
C ALA A 5 -16.98 20.77 -5.13
N LEU A 6 -15.97 20.78 -4.24
CA LEU A 6 -15.45 19.56 -3.61
C LEU A 6 -16.47 18.95 -2.62
N ASN A 7 -17.16 19.78 -1.82
CA ASN A 7 -18.20 19.30 -0.91
C ASN A 7 -19.42 18.68 -1.62
N GLY A 8 -19.78 19.16 -2.82
CA GLY A 8 -20.90 18.62 -3.59
C GLY A 8 -20.57 17.35 -4.39
N ALA A 9 -19.30 17.12 -4.71
CA ALA A 9 -18.82 15.89 -5.33
C ALA A 9 -18.74 14.75 -4.31
N ASP A 10 -18.18 15.02 -3.13
CA ASP A 10 -18.06 14.04 -2.06
C ASP A 10 -19.44 13.58 -1.56
N GLY A 11 -20.39 14.50 -1.39
CA GLY A 11 -21.76 14.16 -1.00
C GLY A 11 -22.50 13.29 -2.03
N ALA A 12 -22.13 13.36 -3.31
CA ALA A 12 -22.75 12.55 -4.35
C ALA A 12 -22.23 11.11 -4.34
N LEU A 13 -20.93 10.89 -4.17
CA LEU A 13 -20.37 9.54 -4.01
C LEU A 13 -20.94 8.83 -2.78
N ASP A 14 -21.06 9.56 -1.66
CA ASP A 14 -21.72 9.05 -0.46
C ASP A 14 -23.14 8.57 -0.74
N SER A 15 -23.93 9.41 -1.40
CA SER A 15 -25.32 9.10 -1.70
C SER A 15 -25.44 7.88 -2.61
N LEU A 16 -24.51 7.71 -3.56
CA LEU A 16 -24.43 6.51 -4.39
C LEU A 16 -24.08 5.27 -3.57
N VAL A 17 -23.12 5.36 -2.64
CA VAL A 17 -22.75 4.23 -1.77
C VAL A 17 -23.94 3.83 -0.90
N VAL A 18 -24.62 4.80 -0.28
CA VAL A 18 -25.82 4.54 0.54
C VAL A 18 -26.90 3.87 -0.30
N LEU A 19 -27.22 4.41 -1.49
CA LEU A 19 -28.23 3.85 -2.37
C LEU A 19 -27.93 2.40 -2.79
N VAL A 20 -26.69 2.12 -3.20
CA VAL A 20 -26.27 0.77 -3.62
C VAL A 20 -26.30 -0.19 -2.42
N ALA A 21 -25.75 0.23 -1.27
CA ALA A 21 -25.71 -0.60 -0.07
C ALA A 21 -27.11 -0.93 0.47
N GLU A 22 -28.02 0.05 0.50
CA GLU A 22 -29.41 -0.16 0.93
C GLU A 22 -30.15 -1.13 0.00
N ASN A 23 -29.90 -1.05 -1.32
CA ASN A 23 -30.43 -2.02 -2.28
C ASN A 23 -29.91 -3.44 -2.06
N LEU A 24 -28.71 -3.58 -1.48
CA LEU A 24 -28.10 -4.85 -1.07
C LEU A 24 -28.48 -5.25 0.37
N GLY A 25 -29.35 -4.50 1.05
CA GLY A 25 -29.82 -4.82 2.41
C GLY A 25 -28.91 -4.34 3.55
N TYR A 26 -28.00 -3.41 3.28
CA TYR A 26 -27.11 -2.82 4.29
C TYR A 26 -27.51 -1.39 4.65
N ALA A 27 -27.50 -1.07 5.94
CA ALA A 27 -27.54 0.31 6.40
C ALA A 27 -26.13 0.92 6.38
N CYS A 28 -26.02 2.22 6.07
CA CYS A 28 -24.72 2.90 6.01
C CYS A 28 -24.53 3.90 7.14
N ARG A 29 -23.30 3.98 7.65
CA ARG A 29 -22.88 4.99 8.62
C ARG A 29 -21.44 5.42 8.38
N ARG A 30 -21.20 6.73 8.31
CA ARG A 30 -19.82 7.26 8.33
C ARG A 30 -19.16 7.03 9.68
N VAL A 31 -17.92 6.58 9.65
CA VAL A 31 -17.05 6.44 10.83
C VAL A 31 -15.74 7.21 10.60
N PRO A 32 -14.95 7.51 11.64
CA PRO A 32 -13.65 8.16 11.48
C PRO A 32 -12.73 7.40 10.51
N GLY A 33 -11.82 8.13 9.83
CA GLY A 33 -10.83 7.54 8.93
C GLY A 33 -11.24 7.41 7.46
N ASP A 34 -12.18 8.23 6.97
CA ASP A 34 -12.70 8.15 5.59
C ASP A 34 -13.31 6.79 5.25
N VAL A 35 -14.10 6.23 6.18
CA VAL A 35 -14.75 4.93 6.02
C VAL A 35 -16.27 5.07 6.07
N MET A 36 -16.95 4.40 5.14
CA MET A 36 -18.37 4.10 5.23
C MET A 36 -18.52 2.67 5.77
N LEU A 37 -19.12 2.55 6.96
CA LEU A 37 -19.49 1.27 7.55
C LEU A 37 -20.85 0.84 6.98
N LEU A 38 -20.91 -0.37 6.43
CA LEU A 38 -22.13 -1.04 6.00
C LEU A 38 -22.51 -2.07 7.06
N GLU A 39 -23.70 -1.95 7.63
CA GLU A 39 -24.23 -2.82 8.69
C GLU A 39 -25.47 -3.57 8.17
N GLY A 40 -25.36 -4.89 8.06
CA GLY A 40 -26.44 -5.78 7.62
C GLY A 40 -26.23 -7.18 8.22
N ALA A 41 -26.31 -8.23 7.40
CA ALA A 41 -25.91 -9.57 7.82
C ALA A 41 -24.44 -9.62 8.29
N ASN A 42 -23.61 -8.79 7.67
CA ASN A 42 -22.19 -8.62 7.99
C ASN A 42 -21.87 -7.14 8.26
N ARG A 43 -20.70 -6.86 8.84
CA ARG A 43 -20.15 -5.50 8.98
C ARG A 43 -19.02 -5.31 7.99
N LEU A 44 -19.18 -4.39 7.05
CA LEU A 44 -18.24 -4.16 5.96
C LEU A 44 -17.69 -2.73 5.99
N HIS A 45 -16.41 -2.56 5.69
CA HIS A 45 -15.77 -1.25 5.62
C HIS A 45 -15.49 -0.89 4.16
N VAL A 46 -16.06 0.24 3.71
CA VAL A 46 -15.77 0.80 2.39
C VAL A 46 -14.85 2.02 2.57
N SER A 47 -13.66 1.97 1.99
CA SER A 47 -12.73 3.10 2.00
C SER A 47 -13.22 4.19 1.04
N MET A 48 -13.71 5.29 1.62
CA MET A 48 -14.19 6.44 0.84
C MET A 48 -13.04 7.21 0.18
N ARG A 49 -11.83 7.19 0.76
CA ARG A 49 -10.63 7.71 0.09
C ARG A 49 -10.38 6.97 -1.22
N ASN A 50 -10.28 5.64 -1.14
CA ASN A 50 -10.03 4.81 -2.32
C ASN A 50 -11.12 4.99 -3.37
N LEU A 51 -12.39 5.05 -2.96
CA LEU A 51 -13.51 5.27 -3.87
C LEU A 51 -13.44 6.64 -4.55
N ARG A 52 -13.10 7.71 -3.82
CA ARG A 52 -12.89 9.04 -4.41
C ARG A 52 -11.74 9.04 -5.42
N GLN A 53 -10.66 8.33 -5.13
CA GLN A 53 -9.52 8.22 -6.03
C GLN A 53 -9.89 7.46 -7.31
N LEU A 54 -10.62 6.35 -7.19
CA LEU A 54 -11.20 5.64 -8.35
C LEU A 54 -12.15 6.55 -9.16
N ALA A 55 -13.01 7.31 -8.47
CA ALA A 55 -13.99 8.19 -9.11
C ALA A 55 -13.34 9.35 -9.89
N ARG A 56 -12.11 9.76 -9.55
CA ARG A 56 -11.34 10.76 -10.32
C ARG A 56 -10.85 10.23 -11.66
N LEU A 57 -10.80 8.91 -11.84
CA LEU A 57 -10.30 8.26 -13.06
C LEU A 57 -11.38 8.09 -14.13
N VAL A 58 -12.65 8.36 -13.80
CA VAL A 58 -13.79 8.15 -14.70
C VAL A 58 -14.70 9.39 -14.75
N PRO A 59 -15.43 9.62 -15.86
CA PRO A 59 -16.49 10.62 -15.92
C PRO A 59 -17.54 10.45 -14.82
N ARG A 60 -18.16 11.56 -14.40
CA ARG A 60 -19.18 11.55 -13.34
C ARG A 60 -20.39 10.67 -13.66
N ASP A 61 -20.74 10.55 -14.93
CA ASP A 61 -21.87 9.73 -15.38
C ASP A 61 -21.62 8.23 -15.17
N ASP A 62 -20.35 7.81 -15.05
CA ASP A 62 -19.95 6.43 -14.78
C ASP A 62 -19.84 6.11 -13.29
N TRP A 63 -19.97 7.12 -12.41
CA TRP A 63 -19.89 6.91 -10.95
C TRP A 63 -20.89 5.89 -10.40
N PRO A 64 -22.16 5.84 -10.83
CA PRO A 64 -23.09 4.82 -10.35
C PRO A 64 -22.61 3.40 -10.64
N ALA A 65 -22.07 3.15 -11.83
CA ALA A 65 -21.51 1.85 -12.20
C ALA A 65 -20.26 1.54 -11.36
N LEU A 66 -19.32 2.49 -11.25
CA LEU A 66 -18.12 2.33 -10.42
C LEU A 66 -18.46 1.99 -8.96
N VAL A 67 -19.42 2.71 -8.36
CA VAL A 67 -19.84 2.49 -6.97
C VAL A 67 -20.54 1.14 -6.82
N SER A 68 -21.42 0.80 -7.76
CA SER A 68 -22.10 -0.49 -7.81
C SER A 68 -21.07 -1.63 -7.82
N ASP A 69 -20.15 -1.62 -8.78
CA ASP A 69 -19.12 -2.65 -8.92
C ASP A 69 -18.25 -2.74 -7.66
N HIS A 70 -17.84 -1.60 -7.10
CA HIS A 70 -17.00 -1.57 -5.90
C HIS A 70 -17.70 -2.15 -4.67
N VAL A 71 -18.93 -1.72 -4.38
CA VAL A 71 -19.68 -2.19 -3.20
C VAL A 71 -20.10 -3.65 -3.38
N THR A 72 -20.60 -4.04 -4.55
CA THR A 72 -20.96 -5.43 -4.84
C THR A 72 -19.75 -6.35 -4.68
N THR A 73 -18.57 -5.96 -5.18
CA THR A 73 -17.34 -6.76 -4.99
C THR A 73 -17.04 -7.01 -3.51
N ILE A 74 -17.19 -5.99 -2.66
CA ILE A 74 -16.95 -6.11 -1.21
C ILE A 74 -17.99 -7.01 -0.54
N VAL A 75 -19.27 -6.86 -0.91
CA VAL A 75 -20.38 -7.65 -0.35
C VAL A 75 -20.25 -9.12 -0.77
N THR A 76 -20.09 -9.40 -2.07
CA THR A 76 -19.95 -10.75 -2.61
C THR A 76 -18.77 -11.49 -1.98
N ALA A 77 -17.63 -10.83 -1.77
CA ALA A 77 -16.46 -11.44 -1.15
C ALA A 77 -16.70 -11.94 0.29
N ILE A 78 -17.73 -11.43 0.98
CA ILE A 78 -18.07 -11.80 2.36
C ILE A 78 -19.28 -12.74 2.42
N GLU A 79 -20.28 -12.54 1.56
CA GLU A 79 -21.48 -13.38 1.54
C GLU A 79 -21.27 -14.75 0.89
N GLU A 80 -20.31 -14.85 -0.03
CA GLU A 80 -19.92 -16.11 -0.67
C GLU A 80 -18.48 -16.46 -0.29
N PRO A 81 -18.23 -16.83 0.98
CA PRO A 81 -16.89 -17.14 1.44
C PRO A 81 -16.35 -18.36 0.69
N LEU A 82 -15.10 -18.25 0.25
CA LEU A 82 -14.38 -19.37 -0.32
C LEU A 82 -14.23 -20.48 0.74
N ASP A 83 -14.51 -21.72 0.36
CA ASP A 83 -14.16 -22.88 1.19
C ASP A 83 -12.63 -23.06 1.13
N LEU A 84 -11.98 -22.76 2.25
CA LEU A 84 -10.53 -22.88 2.41
C LEU A 84 -10.15 -24.01 3.37
N SER A 85 -11.07 -24.94 3.63
CA SER A 85 -10.80 -26.09 4.51
C SER A 85 -9.71 -27.00 3.96
N ASP A 86 -9.59 -27.10 2.63
CA ASP A 86 -8.52 -27.83 1.96
C ASP A 86 -7.28 -26.93 1.79
N PHE A 87 -6.33 -27.09 2.70
CA PHE A 87 -5.05 -26.37 2.63
C PHE A 87 -4.24 -26.72 1.38
N GLU A 88 -4.34 -27.94 0.85
CA GLU A 88 -3.56 -28.34 -0.33
C GLU A 88 -3.96 -27.54 -1.57
N LEU A 89 -5.23 -27.14 -1.65
CA LEU A 89 -5.72 -26.23 -2.69
C LEU A 89 -5.46 -24.76 -2.32
N ALA A 90 -5.76 -24.38 -1.07
CA ALA A 90 -5.65 -23.00 -0.62
C ALA A 90 -4.21 -22.45 -0.73
N GLN A 91 -3.19 -23.28 -0.48
CA GLN A 91 -1.78 -22.87 -0.51
C GLN A 91 -1.34 -22.22 -1.83
N HIS A 92 -1.97 -22.58 -2.96
CA HIS A 92 -1.67 -22.02 -4.28
C HIS A 92 -2.38 -20.68 -4.53
N LEU A 93 -3.39 -20.37 -3.73
CA LEU A 93 -4.14 -19.12 -3.77
C LEU A 93 -3.55 -18.08 -2.81
N LEU A 94 -2.73 -18.50 -1.84
CA LEU A 94 -2.13 -17.60 -0.87
C LEU A 94 -1.17 -16.60 -1.51
N ARG A 95 -1.28 -15.34 -1.11
CA ARG A 95 -0.28 -14.28 -1.31
C ARG A 95 -0.06 -13.53 0.00
N THR A 96 0.95 -12.68 0.07
CA THR A 96 0.99 -11.61 1.07
C THR A 96 0.80 -10.26 0.43
N ARG A 97 0.15 -9.35 1.16
CA ARG A 97 -0.12 -7.99 0.71
C ARG A 97 0.19 -6.99 1.81
N ILE A 98 0.78 -5.87 1.40
CA ILE A 98 1.08 -4.76 2.31
C ILE A 98 -0.15 -3.86 2.44
N TYR A 99 -0.49 -3.52 3.68
CA TYR A 99 -1.56 -2.59 4.03
C TYR A 99 -1.03 -1.49 4.97
N PRO A 100 -1.72 -0.34 5.04
CA PRO A 100 -1.51 0.61 6.13
C PRO A 100 -1.78 -0.08 7.47
N ALA A 101 -1.02 0.26 8.52
CA ALA A 101 -1.18 -0.37 9.83
C ALA A 101 -2.58 -0.19 10.43
N GLU A 102 -3.26 0.92 10.12
CA GLU A 102 -4.64 1.18 10.55
C GLU A 102 -5.69 0.26 9.91
N ALA A 103 -5.32 -0.51 8.88
CA ALA A 103 -6.19 -1.55 8.33
C ALA A 103 -6.31 -2.76 9.26
N ASP A 104 -5.38 -2.95 10.20
CA ASP A 104 -5.43 -4.03 11.17
C ASP A 104 -6.52 -3.76 12.22
N ASN A 105 -7.50 -4.65 12.24
CA ASN A 105 -8.61 -4.63 13.20
C ASN A 105 -8.44 -5.70 14.30
N GLY A 106 -7.28 -6.37 14.37
CA GLY A 106 -6.95 -7.40 15.34
C GLY A 106 -7.47 -8.80 15.02
N VAL A 107 -8.17 -8.98 13.88
CA VAL A 107 -8.63 -10.31 13.42
C VAL A 107 -7.88 -10.81 12.20
N LEU A 108 -7.09 -9.97 11.53
CA LEU A 108 -6.37 -10.34 10.31
C LEU A 108 -5.13 -11.17 10.66
N ALA A 109 -4.82 -12.17 9.83
CA ALA A 109 -3.52 -12.85 9.83
C ALA A 109 -2.47 -11.88 9.28
N ALA A 110 -2.05 -10.93 10.12
CA ALA A 110 -1.16 -9.84 9.78
C ALA A 110 0.03 -9.76 10.76
N ARG A 111 1.13 -9.16 10.29
CA ARG A 111 2.32 -8.87 11.10
C ARG A 111 2.94 -7.53 10.69
N PRO A 112 3.71 -6.88 11.57
CA PRO A 112 4.46 -5.68 11.22
C PRO A 112 5.38 -5.92 10.01
N PHE A 113 5.40 -4.97 9.06
CA PHE A 113 6.29 -5.00 7.90
C PHE A 113 7.34 -3.89 7.95
N ALA A 114 6.88 -2.66 8.16
CA ALA A 114 7.70 -1.47 8.39
C ALA A 114 6.88 -0.49 9.27
N PRO A 115 7.46 0.58 9.85
CA PRO A 115 6.67 1.52 10.62
C PRO A 115 5.50 2.10 9.79
N GLY A 116 4.27 1.95 10.29
CA GLY A 116 3.04 2.35 9.60
C GLY A 116 2.52 1.36 8.56
N LEU A 117 3.17 0.21 8.36
CA LEU A 117 2.78 -0.82 7.39
C LEU A 117 2.72 -2.21 8.03
N ILE A 118 1.68 -2.96 7.67
CA ILE A 118 1.57 -4.38 7.99
C ILE A 118 1.62 -5.21 6.72
N GLU A 119 2.07 -6.45 6.86
CA GLU A 119 1.92 -7.50 5.86
C GLU A 119 0.80 -8.43 6.33
N ALA A 120 -0.16 -8.73 5.47
CA ALA A 120 -1.22 -9.68 5.75
C ALA A 120 -1.23 -10.83 4.74
N VAL A 121 -1.59 -12.02 5.20
CA VAL A 121 -1.86 -13.17 4.33
C VAL A 121 -3.22 -12.94 3.65
N VAL A 122 -3.27 -13.15 2.34
CA VAL A 122 -4.49 -13.05 1.55
C VAL A 122 -4.68 -14.30 0.72
N VAL A 123 -5.92 -14.60 0.38
CA VAL A 123 -6.30 -15.60 -0.62
C VAL A 123 -6.73 -14.84 -1.86
N ASP A 124 -6.04 -15.09 -2.95
CA ASP A 124 -6.30 -14.50 -4.26
C ASP A 124 -6.94 -15.53 -5.17
N THR A 125 -8.13 -15.21 -5.66
CA THR A 125 -8.88 -16.01 -6.62
C THR A 125 -9.13 -15.18 -7.86
N PRO A 126 -9.54 -15.80 -8.99
CA PRO A 126 -9.81 -15.05 -10.21
C PRO A 126 -10.83 -13.91 -10.08
N THR A 127 -11.68 -13.94 -9.06
CA THR A 127 -12.77 -12.96 -8.86
C THR A 127 -12.61 -12.10 -7.61
N THR A 128 -11.84 -12.53 -6.60
CA THR A 128 -11.73 -11.80 -5.33
C THR A 128 -10.40 -12.03 -4.62
N VAL A 129 -9.94 -11.00 -3.91
CA VAL A 129 -8.82 -11.07 -2.97
C VAL A 129 -9.37 -10.84 -1.58
N ARG A 130 -9.22 -11.83 -0.69
CA ARG A 130 -9.70 -11.74 0.70
C ARG A 130 -8.55 -11.90 1.67
N THR A 131 -8.49 -11.04 2.69
CA THR A 131 -7.53 -11.19 3.77
C THR A 131 -7.92 -12.37 4.67
N VAL A 132 -6.94 -13.22 4.99
CA VAL A 132 -7.09 -14.36 5.88
C VAL A 132 -7.22 -13.87 7.32
N THR A 133 -8.09 -14.49 8.11
CA THR A 133 -8.20 -14.20 9.54
C THR A 133 -7.23 -15.04 10.37
N VAL A 134 -6.94 -14.61 11.61
CA VAL A 134 -6.14 -15.42 12.54
C VAL A 134 -6.77 -16.79 12.78
N GLU A 135 -8.11 -16.85 12.91
CA GLU A 135 -8.85 -18.10 13.10
C GLU A 135 -8.67 -19.08 11.93
N GLU A 136 -8.73 -18.59 10.69
CA GLU A 136 -8.49 -19.41 9.49
C GLU A 136 -7.05 -19.90 9.41
N MET A 137 -6.10 -19.00 9.69
CA MET A 137 -4.68 -19.34 9.75
C MET A 137 -4.40 -20.45 10.78
N ASP A 138 -4.98 -20.36 11.97
CA ASP A 138 -4.82 -21.34 13.05
C ASP A 138 -5.48 -22.69 12.72
N GLY A 139 -6.43 -22.71 11.78
CA GLY A 139 -7.09 -23.92 11.29
C GLY A 139 -6.26 -24.73 10.29
N TRP A 140 -5.22 -24.15 9.68
CA TRP A 140 -4.37 -24.84 8.70
C TRP A 140 -3.23 -25.63 9.35
N PRO A 141 -2.73 -26.71 8.71
CA PRO A 141 -1.71 -27.59 9.28
C PRO A 141 -0.29 -27.01 9.28
N VAL A 142 -0.12 -25.71 9.08
CA VAL A 142 1.18 -25.02 8.96
C VAL A 142 1.25 -23.82 9.89
N SER A 143 2.45 -23.41 10.28
CA SER A 143 2.62 -22.24 11.15
C SER A 143 2.32 -20.93 10.40
N GLY A 144 1.95 -19.88 11.15
CA GLY A 144 1.76 -18.54 10.60
C GLY A 144 2.98 -18.04 9.83
N ASP A 145 4.19 -18.20 10.36
CA ASP A 145 5.43 -17.83 9.66
C ASP A 145 5.59 -18.56 8.31
N ALA A 146 5.22 -19.84 8.26
CA ALA A 146 5.25 -20.61 7.01
C ALA A 146 4.24 -20.06 5.99
N LEU A 147 3.06 -19.62 6.42
CA LEU A 147 2.07 -18.98 5.55
C LEU A 147 2.57 -17.66 4.97
N PHE A 148 3.22 -16.82 5.79
CA PHE A 148 3.82 -15.58 5.28
C PHE A 148 4.94 -15.86 4.28
N MET A 149 5.80 -16.85 4.55
CA MET A 149 6.84 -17.26 3.61
C MET A 149 6.27 -17.80 2.30
N LEU A 150 5.23 -18.65 2.39
CA LEU A 150 4.54 -19.22 1.24
C LEU A 150 3.84 -18.14 0.41
N GLY A 151 3.07 -17.26 1.05
CA GLY A 151 2.37 -16.17 0.37
C GLY A 151 3.35 -15.21 -0.32
N ARG A 152 4.48 -14.88 0.32
CA ARG A 152 5.57 -14.14 -0.33
C ARG A 152 6.14 -14.92 -1.52
N ALA A 153 6.42 -16.21 -1.37
CA ALA A 153 6.95 -17.04 -2.45
C ALA A 153 6.01 -17.08 -3.67
N ASN A 154 4.71 -17.15 -3.45
CA ASN A 154 3.71 -17.11 -4.52
C ASN A 154 3.68 -15.75 -5.24
N VAL A 155 3.73 -14.62 -4.50
CA VAL A 155 3.87 -13.29 -5.11
C VAL A 155 5.13 -13.20 -5.97
N ARG A 156 6.25 -13.72 -5.46
CA ARG A 156 7.51 -13.74 -6.22
C ARG A 156 7.42 -14.61 -7.48
N ALA A 157 6.66 -15.71 -7.42
CA ALA A 157 6.46 -16.62 -8.53
C ALA A 157 5.52 -16.05 -9.61
N ASP A 158 4.63 -15.11 -9.26
CA ASP A 158 3.77 -14.40 -10.22
C ASP A 158 4.59 -13.57 -11.25
N GLY A 159 5.86 -13.27 -10.92
CA GLY A 159 6.85 -12.69 -11.83
C GLY A 159 7.44 -11.37 -11.33
N PRO A 160 8.49 -10.86 -11.99
CA PRO A 160 9.13 -9.61 -11.61
C PRO A 160 8.26 -8.39 -11.97
N LEU A 161 8.43 -7.32 -11.21
CA LEU A 161 7.91 -6.00 -11.56
C LEU A 161 8.63 -5.40 -12.78
N GLN A 162 7.96 -4.45 -13.43
CA GLN A 162 8.62 -3.55 -14.37
C GLN A 162 9.39 -2.49 -13.59
N VAL A 163 10.57 -2.12 -14.11
CA VAL A 163 11.42 -1.07 -13.52
C VAL A 163 11.68 -0.03 -14.59
N ASP A 164 11.19 1.19 -14.35
CA ASP A 164 11.47 2.35 -15.19
C ASP A 164 12.47 3.25 -14.49
N ASP A 165 13.61 3.51 -15.13
CA ASP A 165 14.53 4.55 -14.71
C ASP A 165 13.96 5.93 -15.09
N SER A 166 13.71 6.75 -14.07
CA SER A 166 13.14 8.10 -14.22
C SER A 166 14.02 9.14 -13.53
N GLU A 167 13.76 10.41 -13.84
CA GLU A 167 14.40 11.54 -13.18
C GLU A 167 13.33 12.44 -12.54
N LEU A 168 13.35 12.55 -11.21
CA LEU A 168 12.45 13.40 -10.44
C LEU A 168 13.22 14.62 -9.96
N GLY A 169 13.03 15.76 -10.61
CA GLY A 169 13.70 17.01 -10.21
C GLY A 169 15.23 16.95 -10.28
N GLY A 170 15.81 16.21 -11.24
CA GLY A 170 17.26 15.99 -11.34
C GLY A 170 17.76 14.76 -10.58
N VAL A 171 16.90 14.07 -9.83
CA VAL A 171 17.25 12.91 -9.00
C VAL A 171 16.91 11.63 -9.76
N PRO A 172 17.87 10.71 -9.98
CA PRO A 172 17.58 9.43 -10.62
C PRO A 172 16.75 8.54 -9.68
N VAL A 173 15.64 8.01 -10.15
CA VAL A 173 14.71 7.18 -9.36
C VAL A 173 14.31 5.96 -10.17
N ALA A 174 14.46 4.78 -9.58
CA ALA A 174 13.85 3.57 -10.09
C ALA A 174 12.38 3.54 -9.67
N VAL A 175 11.48 3.48 -10.66
CA VAL A 175 10.03 3.39 -10.46
C VAL A 175 9.61 1.96 -10.75
N LEU A 176 9.19 1.23 -9.72
CA LEU A 176 8.72 -0.14 -9.86
C LEU A 176 7.20 -0.17 -9.85
N HIS A 177 6.63 -0.85 -10.84
CA HIS A 177 5.19 -1.01 -10.99
C HIS A 177 4.85 -2.34 -11.64
N GLY A 178 3.58 -2.72 -11.54
CA GLY A 178 3.07 -3.97 -12.05
C GLY A 178 1.55 -3.98 -12.10
N TRP A 179 1.01 -4.99 -12.77
CA TRP A 179 -0.43 -5.15 -12.98
C TRP A 179 -1.15 -5.76 -11.76
N SER A 180 -0.42 -6.28 -10.78
CA SER A 180 -0.99 -6.91 -9.59
C SER A 180 -1.16 -5.94 -8.42
N PHE A 181 -1.98 -6.33 -7.44
CA PHE A 181 -2.11 -5.60 -6.17
C PHE A 181 -0.96 -5.84 -5.19
N TYR A 182 0.11 -6.50 -5.66
CA TYR A 182 1.20 -7.00 -4.84
C TYR A 182 2.51 -6.24 -5.04
N THR A 183 2.55 -5.18 -5.85
CA THR A 183 3.76 -4.38 -6.09
C THR A 183 4.46 -4.03 -4.78
N ALA A 184 3.74 -3.51 -3.78
CA ALA A 184 4.33 -3.16 -2.48
C ALA A 184 4.97 -4.35 -1.73
N THR A 185 4.50 -5.59 -1.94
CA THR A 185 5.10 -6.79 -1.32
C THR A 185 6.53 -7.03 -1.83
N HIS A 186 6.86 -6.59 -3.06
CA HIS A 186 8.22 -6.71 -3.62
C HIS A 186 9.26 -5.85 -2.88
N LEU A 187 8.86 -4.96 -1.96
CA LEU A 187 9.79 -4.32 -1.02
C LEU A 187 10.62 -5.34 -0.22
N ALA A 188 10.11 -6.56 -0.03
CA ALA A 188 10.84 -7.67 0.59
C ALA A 188 12.06 -8.14 -0.21
N TRP A 189 12.15 -7.79 -1.50
CA TRP A 189 13.22 -8.16 -2.42
C TRP A 189 13.71 -6.97 -3.26
N LEU A 190 13.69 -5.76 -2.68
CA LEU A 190 14.00 -4.55 -3.44
C LEU A 190 15.38 -4.58 -4.13
N GLU A 191 16.35 -5.25 -3.50
CA GLU A 191 17.71 -5.47 -4.03
C GLU A 191 17.76 -6.30 -5.32
N GLU A 192 16.70 -7.03 -5.66
CA GLU A 192 16.60 -7.75 -6.94
C GLU A 192 16.28 -6.82 -8.11
N TYR A 193 15.76 -5.62 -7.83
CA TYR A 193 15.33 -4.63 -8.82
C TYR A 193 16.28 -3.45 -8.93
N VAL A 194 16.91 -3.07 -7.81
CA VAL A 194 17.75 -1.88 -7.71
C VAL A 194 19.12 -2.29 -7.21
N ASP A 195 20.18 -1.81 -7.87
CA ASP A 195 21.55 -1.98 -7.39
C ASP A 195 21.76 -1.11 -6.13
N ILE A 196 21.52 -1.70 -4.97
CA ILE A 196 21.61 -1.04 -3.67
C ILE A 196 22.99 -1.31 -3.06
N GLY A 197 23.76 -0.24 -2.92
CA GLY A 197 25.07 -0.29 -2.28
C GLY A 197 24.98 -0.31 -0.74
N PRO A 198 26.12 -0.27 -0.04
CA PRO A 198 26.19 -0.36 1.43
C PRO A 198 25.49 0.79 2.18
N TYR A 199 25.25 1.91 1.49
CA TYR A 199 24.53 3.08 1.99
C TYR A 199 23.01 2.90 1.97
N GLY A 200 22.50 1.85 1.34
CA GLY A 200 21.06 1.61 1.21
C GLY A 200 20.40 2.48 0.13
N ALA A 201 19.08 2.59 0.21
CA ALA A 201 18.26 3.39 -0.71
C ALA A 201 17.21 4.20 0.06
N LEU A 202 16.87 5.37 -0.47
CA LEU A 202 15.65 6.08 -0.10
C LEU A 202 14.48 5.42 -0.86
N VAL A 203 13.41 5.07 -0.15
CA VAL A 203 12.31 4.29 -0.71
C VAL A 203 10.97 4.90 -0.30
N ALA A 204 10.01 4.94 -1.21
CA ALA A 204 8.62 5.28 -0.94
C ALA A 204 7.68 4.28 -1.60
N ALA A 205 6.55 4.00 -0.95
CA ALA A 205 5.49 3.15 -1.47
C ALA A 205 4.13 3.85 -1.29
N PRO A 206 3.84 4.87 -2.12
CA PRO A 206 2.66 5.74 -1.97
C PRO A 206 1.33 5.02 -2.20
N SER A 207 1.32 3.98 -3.02
CA SER A 207 0.14 3.14 -3.26
C SER A 207 0.55 1.68 -3.38
N ARG A 208 -0.43 0.78 -3.27
CA ARG A 208 -0.23 -0.68 -3.43
C ARG A 208 0.43 -1.08 -4.77
N GLY A 209 0.37 -0.22 -5.78
CA GLY A 209 0.82 -0.46 -7.15
C GLY A 209 2.12 0.26 -7.53
N LEU A 210 2.74 1.02 -6.63
CA LEU A 210 3.88 1.88 -6.95
C LEU A 210 4.94 1.84 -5.85
N ILE A 211 6.19 1.54 -6.23
CA ILE A 211 7.38 1.76 -5.40
C ILE A 211 8.30 2.73 -6.13
N MET A 212 8.86 3.68 -5.40
CA MET A 212 9.91 4.58 -5.87
C MET A 212 11.16 4.35 -5.02
N ALA A 213 12.31 4.14 -5.67
CA ALA A 213 13.56 3.87 -4.98
C ALA A 213 14.71 4.70 -5.58
N HIS A 214 15.48 5.35 -4.71
CA HIS A 214 16.71 6.05 -5.05
C HIS A 214 17.87 5.44 -4.26
N ALA A 215 18.74 4.71 -4.94
CA ALA A 215 19.90 4.11 -4.30
C ALA A 215 20.93 5.19 -3.92
N ILE A 216 21.34 5.21 -2.66
CA ILE A 216 22.25 6.24 -2.14
C ILE A 216 23.66 5.93 -2.64
N ARG A 217 24.28 6.92 -3.30
CA ARG A 217 25.63 6.79 -3.86
C ARG A 217 26.64 7.61 -3.04
N PRO A 218 27.86 7.09 -2.78
CA PRO A 218 28.88 7.81 -2.02
C PRO A 218 29.19 9.20 -2.61
N ARG A 219 29.19 9.30 -3.94
CA ARG A 219 29.54 10.54 -4.67
C ARG A 219 28.49 11.65 -4.56
N ALA A 220 27.24 11.33 -4.20
CA ALA A 220 26.18 12.34 -4.04
C ALA A 220 26.40 13.22 -2.79
N GLY A 221 27.10 12.68 -1.79
CA GLY A 221 27.33 13.34 -0.51
C GLY A 221 26.03 13.68 0.23
N TYR A 222 26.17 14.45 1.31
CA TYR A 222 25.04 14.88 2.14
C TYR A 222 23.98 15.65 1.35
N ARG A 223 24.42 16.64 0.56
CA ARG A 223 23.51 17.53 -0.17
C ARG A 223 22.67 16.78 -1.20
N GLY A 224 23.29 15.90 -2.00
CA GLY A 224 22.54 15.09 -2.97
C GLY A 224 21.53 14.15 -2.31
N THR A 225 21.87 13.60 -1.14
CA THR A 225 20.93 12.75 -0.37
C THR A 225 19.71 13.54 0.14
N VAL A 226 19.92 14.77 0.62
CA VAL A 226 18.82 15.65 1.06
C VAL A 226 17.95 16.08 -0.11
N GLU A 227 18.56 16.45 -1.25
CA GLU A 227 17.82 16.80 -2.47
C GLU A 227 16.98 15.61 -2.96
N ALA A 228 17.56 14.40 -3.01
CA ALA A 228 16.84 13.17 -3.35
C ALA A 228 15.68 12.89 -2.40
N ALA A 229 15.91 12.97 -1.09
CA ALA A 229 14.87 12.74 -0.10
C ALA A 229 13.71 13.74 -0.23
N ARG A 230 14.00 15.01 -0.54
CA ARG A 230 12.98 16.04 -0.75
C ARG A 230 12.12 15.73 -1.98
N GLU A 231 12.74 15.40 -3.10
CA GLU A 231 12.01 15.07 -4.33
C GLU A 231 11.16 13.82 -4.15
N LEU A 232 11.72 12.73 -3.62
CA LEU A 232 10.96 11.50 -3.36
C LEU A 232 9.81 11.73 -2.39
N GLN A 233 10.02 12.49 -1.30
CA GLN A 233 8.96 12.78 -0.32
C GLN A 233 7.81 13.58 -0.93
N ALA A 234 8.12 14.57 -1.78
CA ALA A 234 7.11 15.36 -2.48
C ALA A 234 6.30 14.50 -3.46
N GLN A 235 6.99 13.69 -4.27
CA GLN A 235 6.35 12.80 -5.25
C GLN A 235 5.53 11.70 -4.57
N ALA A 236 6.04 11.11 -3.48
CA ALA A 236 5.32 10.13 -2.68
C ALA A 236 4.04 10.70 -2.10
N HIS A 237 4.09 11.92 -1.55
CA HIS A 237 2.89 12.58 -1.02
C HIS A 237 1.85 12.81 -2.13
N GLN A 238 2.27 13.32 -3.29
CA GLN A 238 1.36 13.54 -4.42
C GLN A 238 0.74 12.22 -4.90
N ALA A 239 1.55 11.19 -5.15
CA ALA A 239 1.08 9.89 -5.61
C ALA A 239 0.16 9.19 -4.60
N TYR A 240 0.39 9.41 -3.31
CA TYR A 240 -0.46 8.91 -2.22
C TYR A 240 -1.85 9.58 -2.25
N GLU A 241 -1.92 10.88 -2.51
CA GLU A 241 -3.19 11.62 -2.63
C GLU A 241 -3.92 11.32 -3.96
N ASP A 242 -3.18 11.06 -5.03
CA ASP A 242 -3.69 10.88 -6.40
C ASP A 242 -4.26 9.47 -6.64
N GLY A 243 -3.47 8.43 -6.40
CA GLY A 243 -3.80 7.07 -6.87
C GLY A 243 -4.95 6.45 -6.10
N PRO A 244 -5.69 5.46 -6.62
CA PRO A 244 -6.41 4.55 -5.74
C PRO A 244 -5.41 3.62 -5.03
N GLY A 245 -5.81 3.11 -3.87
CA GLY A 245 -5.02 2.15 -3.10
C GLY A 245 -3.82 2.77 -2.38
N SER A 246 -3.98 4.01 -1.87
CA SER A 246 -3.00 4.68 -1.03
C SER A 246 -2.46 3.77 0.07
N LEU A 247 -1.15 3.78 0.26
CA LEU A 247 -0.44 2.94 1.21
C LEU A 247 0.31 3.78 2.25
N SER A 248 1.40 4.46 1.87
CA SER A 248 2.12 5.34 2.79
C SER A 248 2.73 6.54 2.06
N PRO A 249 2.50 7.79 2.53
CA PRO A 249 3.14 8.96 1.95
C PRO A 249 4.58 9.14 2.44
N HIS A 250 5.09 8.25 3.28
CA HIS A 250 6.34 8.43 4.00
C HIS A 250 7.57 7.93 3.22
N LEU A 251 8.70 8.57 3.50
CA LEU A 251 10.01 8.13 3.05
C LEU A 251 10.63 7.13 4.03
N PHE A 252 11.18 6.05 3.50
CA PHE A 252 11.89 5.02 4.23
C PHE A 252 13.35 4.98 3.79
N TRP A 253 14.22 4.53 4.68
CA TRP A 253 15.56 4.08 4.35
C TRP A 253 15.56 2.56 4.32
N TRP A 254 15.78 2.00 3.13
CA TRP A 254 16.03 0.59 2.96
C TRP A 254 17.52 0.31 3.13
N ARG A 255 17.87 -0.61 4.02
CA ARG A 255 19.25 -1.10 4.18
C ARG A 255 19.24 -2.51 4.77
N THR A 256 20.05 -3.40 4.19
CA THR A 256 20.26 -4.76 4.72
C THR A 256 18.96 -5.54 4.98
N GLY A 257 17.99 -5.40 4.05
CA GLY A 257 16.69 -6.08 4.16
C GLY A 257 15.66 -5.41 5.08
N GLU A 258 15.99 -4.26 5.69
CA GLU A 258 15.09 -3.55 6.62
C GLU A 258 14.67 -2.18 6.07
N LEU A 259 13.41 -1.82 6.30
CA LEU A 259 12.86 -0.49 6.03
C LEU A 259 12.70 0.29 7.33
N THR A 260 13.51 1.33 7.49
CA THR A 260 13.40 2.27 8.61
C THR A 260 12.67 3.52 8.15
N LEU A 261 11.64 3.96 8.88
CA LEU A 261 10.96 5.22 8.60
C LEU A 261 11.94 6.40 8.80
N LEU A 262 12.05 7.27 7.80
CA LEU A 262 12.76 8.53 7.96
C LEU A 262 11.78 9.58 8.44
N GLU A 263 11.88 9.95 9.72
CA GLU A 263 11.12 11.06 10.28
C GLU A 263 11.60 12.38 9.67
N THR A 264 11.01 12.75 8.54
CA THR A 264 11.33 13.99 7.85
C THR A 264 10.71 15.17 8.58
N ARG A 265 11.53 16.18 8.87
CA ARG A 265 11.08 17.49 9.35
C ARG A 265 11.51 18.58 8.39
N TYR A 266 10.82 19.70 8.41
CA TYR A 266 11.19 20.88 7.64
C TYR A 266 11.67 21.99 8.57
N ASP A 267 12.78 22.63 8.21
CA ASP A 267 13.26 23.89 8.79
C ASP A 267 13.17 24.97 7.71
N GLY A 268 12.09 25.75 7.75
CA GLY A 268 11.66 26.53 6.58
C GLY A 268 11.31 25.62 5.40
N ASP A 269 11.95 25.83 4.25
CA ASP A 269 11.76 25.02 3.04
C ASP A 269 12.76 23.84 2.95
N ALA A 270 13.68 23.72 3.92
CA ALA A 270 14.72 22.70 3.89
C ALA A 270 14.26 21.41 4.59
N LEU A 271 14.29 20.30 3.86
CA LEU A 271 14.12 18.97 4.44
C LEU A 271 15.33 18.64 5.33
N VAL A 272 15.06 18.23 6.56
CA VAL A 272 16.09 17.81 7.51
C VAL A 272 15.92 16.31 7.80
N LEU A 273 16.95 15.55 7.48
CA LEU A 273 17.01 14.11 7.71
C LEU A 273 17.39 13.78 9.16
N PRO A 274 16.97 12.61 9.68
CA PRO A 274 17.34 12.15 11.03
C PRO A 274 18.85 12.09 11.24
N ARG A 275 19.33 12.47 12.43
CA ARG A 275 20.76 12.51 12.75
C ARG A 275 21.42 11.12 12.65
N ASP A 276 20.76 10.09 13.14
CA ASP A 276 21.30 8.73 13.18
C ASP A 276 21.52 8.18 11.77
N PHE A 277 20.58 8.47 10.85
CA PHE A 277 20.74 8.18 9.43
C PHE A 277 22.00 8.85 8.85
N LEU A 278 22.18 10.15 9.10
CA LEU A 278 23.33 10.91 8.60
C LEU A 278 24.66 10.46 9.20
N GLN A 279 24.67 10.05 10.48
CA GLN A 279 25.85 9.49 11.13
C GLN A 279 26.29 8.19 10.44
N VAL A 280 25.36 7.28 10.15
CA VAL A 280 25.68 6.03 9.45
C VAL A 280 26.24 6.32 8.05
N LEU A 281 25.65 7.24 7.28
CA LEU A 281 26.19 7.61 5.97
C LEU A 281 27.61 8.19 6.07
N THR A 282 27.88 8.99 7.11
CA THR A 282 29.20 9.57 7.34
C THR A 282 30.24 8.49 7.68
N THR A 283 29.89 7.54 8.55
CA THR A 283 30.78 6.42 8.91
C THR A 283 31.11 5.57 7.69
N LEU A 284 30.11 5.19 6.88
CA LEU A 284 30.33 4.40 5.67
C LEU A 284 31.23 5.13 4.66
N THR A 285 31.11 6.47 4.58
CA THR A 285 31.98 7.31 3.73
C THR A 285 33.42 7.30 4.21
N ALA A 286 33.66 7.26 5.52
CA ALA A 286 35.01 7.20 6.09
C ALA A 286 35.68 5.83 5.91
N GLU A 287 34.90 4.77 5.71
CA GLU A 287 35.37 3.38 5.52
C GLU A 287 35.57 2.99 4.04
N SER A 288 35.11 3.84 3.10
CA SER A 288 35.19 3.61 1.64
C SER A 288 36.43 4.25 1.00
#